data_AF-A0A838N541-F1
#
_entry.id   AF-A0A838N541-F1
#
_cell.length_a   1.000
_cell.length_b   1.000
_cell.length_c   1.000
_cell.angle_alpha   90.00
_cell.angle_beta   90.00
_cell.angle_gamma   90.00
#
_symmetry.space_group_name_H-M   'P 1'
#
loop_
_entity.id
_entity.type
_entity.pdbx_description
1 polymer ?
#
loop_
_entity_poly.entity_id
_entity_poly.type
_entity_poly.pdbx_seq_one_letter_code
_entity_poly.pdbx_strand_id
1 'polypeptide(L)'
;MKIAFFASSLLSAYWNGAATYYRGIIKALHANGHRITFYEPVAYDRPQHRDMEPPSWCDVVVYDGTERAAWQQIEAARDADMIV
;
A
#
# COMPACT_ATOMS: atom_id res chain seq x y z
N MET A 1 -1.06 13.37 -9.57
CA MET A 1 -0.18 13.47 -8.38
C MET A 1 0.45 12.10 -8.10
N LYS A 2 1.63 12.08 -7.48
CA LYS A 2 2.26 10.93 -6.85
C LYS A 2 1.79 10.83 -5.40
N ILE A 3 1.12 9.74 -5.03
CA ILE A 3 0.58 9.53 -3.69
C ILE A 3 1.28 8.32 -3.08
N ALA A 4 1.91 8.51 -1.92
CA ALA A 4 2.42 7.43 -1.10
C ALA A 4 1.36 7.07 -0.06
N PHE A 5 0.87 5.83 -0.09
CA PHE A 5 -0.24 5.39 0.74
C PHE A 5 0.25 4.32 1.71
N PHE A 6 0.39 4.67 2.99
CA PHE A 6 0.86 3.76 4.04
C PHE A 6 -0.33 3.17 4.78
N ALA A 7 -0.51 1.85 4.71
CA ALA A 7 -1.62 1.17 5.39
C ALA A 7 -1.33 -0.31 5.64
N SER A 8 -2.24 -0.97 6.38
CA SER A 8 -2.06 -2.33 6.89
C SER A 8 -1.75 -3.38 5.83
N SER A 9 -2.53 -3.43 4.74
CA SER A 9 -2.34 -4.36 3.62
C SER A 9 -3.36 -4.08 2.52
N LEU A 10 -2.90 -4.10 1.26
CA LEU A 10 -3.69 -4.09 0.05
C LEU A 10 -3.88 -5.51 -0.49
N LEU A 11 -2.82 -6.34 -0.42
CA LEU A 11 -2.77 -7.67 -1.05
C LEU A 11 -3.49 -8.75 -0.25
N SER A 12 -3.84 -8.47 1.01
CA SER A 12 -4.59 -9.37 1.88
C SER A 12 -5.70 -8.63 2.64
N ALA A 13 -6.92 -9.13 2.51
CA ALA A 13 -8.07 -8.76 3.34
C ALA A 13 -8.21 -9.59 4.64
N TYR A 14 -7.30 -10.54 4.89
CA TYR A 14 -7.33 -11.40 6.08
C TYR A 14 -7.17 -10.58 7.36
N TRP A 15 -8.18 -10.61 8.23
CA TRP A 15 -8.32 -9.73 9.41
C TRP A 15 -8.13 -8.24 9.10
N ASN A 16 -8.38 -7.83 7.86
CA ASN A 16 -8.15 -6.48 7.35
C ASN A 16 -9.30 -6.07 6.42
N GLY A 17 -10.50 -5.91 6.98
CA GLY A 17 -11.69 -5.49 6.21
C GLY A 17 -11.52 -4.14 5.50
N ALA A 18 -10.57 -3.31 5.96
CA ALA A 18 -10.25 -2.04 5.34
C ALA A 18 -9.61 -2.17 3.94
N ALA A 19 -9.01 -3.34 3.62
CA ALA A 19 -8.44 -3.61 2.29
C ALA A 19 -9.44 -3.32 1.17
N THR A 20 -10.71 -3.65 1.36
CA THR A 20 -11.78 -3.41 0.38
C THR A 20 -11.96 -1.91 0.09
N TYR A 21 -11.90 -1.06 1.12
CA TYR A 21 -12.00 0.39 0.95
C TYR A 21 -10.76 0.97 0.27
N TYR A 22 -9.56 0.54 0.67
CA TYR A 22 -8.31 0.96 0.02
C TYR A 22 -8.33 0.66 -1.49
N ARG A 23 -8.74 -0.57 -1.86
CA ARG A 23 -8.85 -0.99 -3.27
C ARG A 23 -9.80 -0.08 -4.06
N GLY A 24 -10.95 0.28 -3.49
CA GLY A 24 -11.91 1.18 -4.13
C GLY A 24 -11.38 2.59 -4.31
N ILE A 25 -10.82 3.17 -3.24
CA ILE A 25 -10.24 4.53 -3.24
C ILE A 25 -9.10 4.62 -4.26
N ILE A 26 -8.15 3.68 -4.22
CA ILE A 26 -6.97 3.71 -5.07
C ILE A 26 -7.33 3.51 -6.54
N LYS A 27 -8.28 2.60 -6.86
CA LYS A 27 -8.80 2.46 -8.23
C LYS A 27 -9.41 3.76 -8.75
N ALA A 28 -10.21 4.45 -7.92
CA ALA A 28 -10.80 5.72 -8.30
C ALA A 28 -9.74 6.82 -8.49
N LEU A 29 -8.74 6.90 -7.61
CA LEU A 29 -7.62 7.83 -7.76
C LEU A 29 -6.81 7.55 -9.03
N HIS A 30 -6.51 6.29 -9.31
CA HIS A 30 -5.83 5.88 -10.53
C HIS A 30 -6.62 6.29 -11.79
N ALA A 31 -7.94 6.06 -11.80
CA ALA A 31 -8.82 6.46 -12.90
C ALA A 31 -8.85 7.99 -13.11
N ASN A 32 -8.57 8.79 -12.07
CA ASN A 32 -8.43 10.24 -12.14
C ASN A 32 -6.99 10.71 -12.48
N GLY A 33 -6.10 9.79 -12.91
CA GLY A 33 -4.74 10.12 -13.36
C GLY A 33 -3.71 10.28 -12.25
N HIS A 34 -4.02 9.85 -11.03
CA HIS A 34 -3.04 9.79 -9.94
C HIS A 34 -2.20 8.51 -10.02
N ARG A 35 -0.94 8.60 -9.58
CA ARG A 35 -0.04 7.46 -9.41
C ARG A 35 0.06 7.15 -7.93
N ILE A 36 -0.17 5.91 -7.56
CA ILE A 36 -0.20 5.49 -6.17
C ILE A 36 0.86 4.42 -5.96
N THR A 37 1.63 4.56 -4.88
CA THR A 37 2.47 3.50 -4.33
C THR A 37 1.92 3.16 -2.95
N PHE A 38 1.47 1.93 -2.77
CA PHE A 38 0.95 1.43 -1.52
C PHE A 38 2.06 0.74 -0.74
N TYR A 39 2.31 1.19 0.48
CA TYR A 39 3.32 0.65 1.37
C TYR A 39 2.63 -0.18 2.46
N GLU A 40 2.85 -1.50 2.43
CA GLU A 40 2.32 -2.43 3.44
C GLU A 40 3.44 -3.11 4.25
N PRO A 41 3.37 -3.12 5.59
CA PRO A 41 4.31 -3.87 6.40
C PRO A 41 3.98 -5.37 6.37
N VAL A 42 5.00 -6.21 6.40
CA VAL A 42 4.86 -7.61 6.79
C VAL A 42 4.41 -7.65 8.26
N ALA A 43 3.23 -8.21 8.50
CA ALA A 43 2.68 -8.38 9.84
C ALA A 43 1.97 -9.72 9.98
N TYR A 44 2.21 -10.40 11.11
CA TYR A 44 1.62 -11.70 11.44
C TYR A 44 1.85 -12.74 10.33
N ASP A 45 0.86 -13.57 10.03
CA ASP A 45 0.85 -14.56 8.95
C ASP A 45 0.24 -14.02 7.64
N ARG A 46 -0.03 -12.71 7.56
CA ARG A 46 -0.73 -12.09 6.43
C ARG A 46 -0.14 -12.37 5.05
N PRO A 47 1.20 -12.47 4.86
CA PRO A 47 1.76 -12.86 3.57
C PRO A 47 1.27 -14.22 3.05
N GLN A 48 0.87 -15.13 3.94
CA GLN A 48 0.34 -16.46 3.58
C GLN A 48 -1.13 -16.40 3.15
N HIS A 49 -1.83 -15.32 3.48
CA HIS A 49 -3.25 -15.11 3.19
C HIS A 49 -3.48 -13.98 2.17
N ARG A 50 -2.55 -13.78 1.23
CA ARG A 50 -2.75 -12.86 0.11
C ARG A 50 -3.92 -13.36 -0.74
N ASP A 51 -4.89 -12.48 -0.96
CA ASP A 51 -6.09 -12.76 -1.76
C ASP A 51 -6.05 -12.08 -3.14
N MET A 52 -5.00 -11.32 -3.44
CA MET A 52 -4.78 -10.74 -4.76
C MET A 52 -3.30 -10.57 -5.10
N GLU A 53 -3.00 -10.64 -6.39
CA GLU A 53 -1.71 -10.22 -6.96
C GLU A 53 -1.60 -8.69 -7.00
N PRO A 54 -0.36 -8.15 -7.05
CA PRO A 54 -0.15 -6.72 -7.28
C PRO A 54 -0.92 -6.23 -8.51
N PRO A 55 -1.78 -5.20 -8.36
CA PRO A 55 -2.64 -4.74 -9.43
C PRO A 55 -1.92 -3.81 -10.41
N SER A 56 -2.42 -3.69 -11.63
CA SER A 56 -1.89 -2.74 -12.63
C SER A 56 -2.17 -1.26 -12.31
N TRP A 57 -3.06 -0.97 -11.36
CA TRP A 57 -3.51 0.39 -11.03
C TRP A 57 -2.76 1.02 -9.84
N CYS A 58 -1.81 0.31 -9.22
CA CYS A 58 -1.01 0.81 -8.10
C CYS A 58 0.26 -0.02 -7.94
N ASP A 59 1.39 0.63 -7.63
CA ASP A 59 2.59 -0.08 -7.19
C ASP A 59 2.41 -0.54 -5.74
N VAL A 60 2.91 -1.72 -5.37
CA VAL A 60 2.85 -2.22 -4.00
C VAL A 60 4.24 -2.52 -3.50
N VAL A 61 4.60 -1.89 -2.39
CA VAL A 61 5.87 -2.09 -1.68
C VAL A 61 5.56 -2.80 -0.37
N VAL A 62 6.04 -4.03 -0.27
CA VAL A 62 5.97 -4.83 0.95
C VAL A 62 7.31 -4.70 1.67
N TYR A 63 7.29 -4.24 2.92
CA TYR A 63 8.51 -4.00 3.70
C TYR A 63 8.45 -4.72 5.05
N ASP A 64 9.60 -5.01 5.64
CA ASP A 64 9.66 -5.60 6.99
C ASP A 64 8.96 -4.70 8.00
N GLY A 65 8.15 -5.25 8.91
CA GLY A 65 7.41 -4.50 9.93
C GLY A 65 8.26 -3.86 11.04
N THR A 66 9.52 -3.53 10.77
CA THR A 66 10.44 -2.88 11.72
C THR A 66 10.46 -1.37 11.53
N GLU A 67 10.74 -0.63 12.60
CA GLU A 67 10.84 0.85 12.55
C GLU A 67 11.87 1.32 11.52
N ARG A 68 13.03 0.67 11.46
CA ARG A 68 14.09 0.99 10.48
C ARG A 68 13.59 0.84 9.04
N ALA A 69 12.87 -0.23 8.74
CA ALA A 69 12.34 -0.46 7.40
C ALA A 69 11.21 0.54 7.06
N ALA A 70 10.38 0.91 8.04
CA ALA A 70 9.38 1.96 7.89
C ALA A 70 10.04 3.31 7.54
N TRP A 71 11.11 3.70 8.25
CA TRP A 71 11.88 4.92 7.93
C TRP A 71 12.44 4.91 6.51
N GLN A 72 12.94 3.76 6.04
CA GLN A 72 13.41 3.63 4.65
C GLN A 72 12.29 3.85 3.64
N GLN A 73 11.06 3.43 3.94
CA GLN A 73 9.91 3.64 3.04
C GLN A 73 9.43 5.10 3.06
N ILE A 74 9.45 5.75 4.23
CA ILE A 74 9.18 7.20 4.35
C ILE A 74 10.19 7.98 3.49
N GLU A 75 11.46 7.61 3.55
CA GLU A 75 12.51 8.23 2.73
C GLU A 75 12.35 7.96 1.23
N ALA A 76 11.95 6.74 0.85
CA ALA A 76 11.63 6.41 -0.54
C ALA A 76 10.41 7.20 -1.07
N ALA A 77 9.49 7.58 -0.18
CA ALA A 77 8.31 8.39 -0.49
C ALA A 77 8.57 9.91 -0.52
N ARG A 78 9.83 10.36 -0.38
CA ARG A 78 10.19 11.79 -0.29
C ARG A 78 9.70 12.64 -1.46
N ASP A 79 9.58 12.06 -2.66
CA ASP A 79 9.11 12.75 -3.87
C ASP A 79 7.59 12.66 -4.08
N ALA A 80 6.84 12.15 -3.09
CA ALA A 80 5.39 12.12 -3.16
C ALA A 80 4.80 13.53 -2.99
N ASP A 81 3.78 13.85 -3.77
CA ASP A 81 3.02 15.09 -3.62
C ASP A 81 2.11 15.05 -2.37
N MET A 82 1.77 13.83 -1.92
CA MET A 82 0.90 13.58 -0.76
C MET A 82 1.24 12.23 -0.11
N ILE A 83 1.21 12.21 1.22
CA ILE A 83 1.32 11.00 2.03
C ILE A 83 -0.03 10.77 2.73
N VAL A 84 -0.51 9.53 2.68
CA VAL A 84 -1.66 9.02 3.44
C VAL A 84 -1.17 8.03 4.47
#